data_AF-A0A7C8PMK9-F1
#
_entry.id   AF-A0A7C8PMK9-F1
#
_cell.length_a   1.000
_cell.length_b   1.000
_cell.length_c   1.000
_cell.angle_alpha   90.00
_cell.angle_beta   90.00
_cell.angle_gamma   90.00
#
_symmetry.space_group_name_H-M   'P 1'
#
loop_
_entity.id
_entity.type
_entity.pdbx_description
1 polymer ?
#
loop_
_entity_poly.entity_id
_entity_poly.type
_entity_poly.pdbx_seq_one_letter_code
_entity_poly.pdbx_strand_id
1 'polypeptide(L)'
;MTTNISKIQTALASITQETKLALFNLNLDCSLVKVDAPAEYLPFGNALTKFRRNQAEVGSAHRIARKLGMLFEDIVPQTPELIKAYGIRATEIIKFHDEQLSPKPGGRPDYGPFTPYVGVDGTSIWAAATSSGAAIAMHLLACLLAVTFTKKQLRYGYKSLKPGRKRSRNPILATYMVLEP
;
A
#
# COMPACT_ATOMS: atom_id res chain seq x y z
N MET A 1 19.14 47.38 15.42
CA MET A 1 18.26 46.31 15.94
C MET A 1 18.36 45.10 15.02
N THR A 2 19.24 44.14 15.32
CA THR A 2 19.48 42.94 14.50
C THR A 2 19.19 41.70 15.35
N THR A 3 17.91 41.31 15.44
CA THR A 3 17.53 40.07 16.10
C THR A 3 16.48 39.33 15.28
N ASN A 4 16.70 38.01 15.12
CA ASN A 4 15.70 36.93 14.92
C ASN A 4 15.81 36.02 13.68
N ILE A 5 16.73 36.19 12.74
CA ILE A 5 16.88 35.19 11.64
C ILE A 5 17.50 33.89 12.16
N SER A 6 18.53 33.97 13.02
CA SER A 6 19.22 32.80 13.59
C SER A 6 18.34 31.94 14.52
N LYS A 7 17.33 32.54 15.16
CA LYS A 7 16.38 31.84 16.05
C LYS A 7 15.32 31.05 15.25
N ILE A 8 14.92 31.54 14.07
CA ILE A 8 13.98 30.85 13.19
C ILE A 8 14.66 29.63 12.55
N GLN A 9 15.92 29.76 12.15
CA GLN A 9 16.69 28.68 11.52
C GLN A 9 16.98 27.53 12.50
N THR A 10 17.18 27.85 13.78
CA THR A 10 17.34 26.85 14.85
C THR A 10 16.02 26.21 15.24
N ALA A 11 14.89 26.93 15.25
CA ALA A 11 13.56 26.35 15.42
C ALA A 11 13.16 25.43 14.26
N LEU A 12 13.52 25.76 13.01
CA LEU A 12 13.24 24.91 11.84
C LEU A 12 14.15 23.68 11.81
N ALA A 13 15.41 23.82 12.25
CA ALA A 13 16.32 22.70 12.46
C ALA A 13 15.85 21.78 13.61
N SER A 14 15.33 22.33 14.71
CA SER A 14 14.79 21.53 15.82
C SER A 14 13.49 20.82 15.44
N ILE A 15 12.56 21.50 14.74
CA ILE A 15 11.33 20.89 14.20
C ILE A 15 11.66 19.77 13.21
N THR A 16 12.64 19.97 12.32
CA THR A 16 13.07 18.93 11.36
C THR A 16 13.81 17.77 12.03
N GLN A 17 14.50 18.00 13.15
CA GLN A 17 15.17 16.95 13.92
C GLN A 17 14.16 16.12 14.72
N GLU A 18 13.21 16.75 15.41
CA GLU A 18 12.16 16.05 16.18
C GLU A 18 11.22 15.26 15.27
N THR A 19 10.83 15.82 14.13
CA THR A 19 10.01 15.10 13.14
C THR A 19 10.76 13.93 12.51
N LYS A 20 12.07 14.06 12.23
CA LYS A 20 12.87 12.93 11.73
C LYS A 20 13.02 11.83 12.77
N LEU A 21 13.21 12.17 14.04
CA LEU A 21 13.29 11.19 15.13
C LEU A 21 11.95 10.48 15.35
N ALA A 22 10.83 11.22 15.33
CA ALA A 22 9.49 10.64 15.42
C ALA A 22 9.17 9.76 14.20
N LEU A 23 9.50 10.19 12.98
CA LEU A 23 9.32 9.38 11.77
C LEU A 23 10.24 8.15 11.73
N PHE A 24 11.43 8.23 12.30
CA PHE A 24 12.34 7.08 12.44
C PHE A 24 11.79 6.07 13.45
N ASN A 25 11.29 6.53 14.60
CA ASN A 25 10.67 5.66 15.60
C ASN A 25 9.42 4.95 15.03
N LEU A 26 8.56 5.67 14.31
CA LEU A 26 7.42 5.10 13.60
C LEU A 26 7.82 4.08 12.52
N ASN A 27 8.97 4.26 11.86
CA ASN A 27 9.45 3.30 10.86
C ASN A 27 9.90 1.98 11.51
N LEU A 28 10.48 2.05 12.72
CA LEU A 28 10.91 0.89 13.48
C LEU A 28 9.69 0.13 14.06
N ASP A 29 8.74 0.83 14.68
CA ASP A 29 7.54 0.21 15.27
C ASP A 29 6.61 -0.45 14.24
N CYS A 30 6.49 0.12 13.03
CA CYS A 30 5.66 -0.46 11.97
C CYS A 30 6.22 -1.75 11.36
N SER A 31 7.48 -2.10 11.64
CA SER A 31 8.15 -3.25 11.03
C SER A 31 8.16 -4.51 11.89
N LEU A 32 7.82 -4.39 13.18
CA LEU A 32 8.01 -5.46 14.16
C LEU A 32 6.72 -6.15 14.62
N VAL A 33 5.56 -5.50 14.48
CA VAL A 33 4.29 -6.00 15.04
C VAL A 33 3.43 -6.63 13.95
N LYS A 34 3.41 -7.96 13.92
CA LYS A 34 2.49 -8.75 13.09
C LYS A 34 1.16 -8.90 13.81
N VAL A 35 0.08 -8.49 13.17
CA VAL A 35 -1.29 -8.70 13.67
C VAL A 35 -1.88 -9.90 12.94
N ASP A 36 -2.54 -10.78 13.68
CA ASP A 36 -3.21 -11.93 13.09
C ASP A 36 -4.35 -11.47 12.18
N ALA A 37 -4.40 -12.05 10.97
CA ALA A 37 -5.43 -11.72 9.99
C ALA A 37 -6.81 -12.20 10.49
N PRO A 38 -7.90 -11.47 10.19
CA PRO A 38 -9.25 -11.92 10.48
C PRO A 38 -9.56 -13.27 9.81
N ALA A 39 -10.39 -14.09 10.44
CA ALA A 39 -10.67 -15.47 10.02
C ALA A 39 -11.16 -15.56 8.57
N GLU A 40 -11.88 -14.54 8.10
CA GLU A 40 -12.44 -14.47 6.74
C GLU A 40 -11.37 -14.31 5.66
N TYR A 41 -10.20 -13.78 6.02
CA TYR A 41 -9.08 -13.58 5.09
C TYR A 41 -8.12 -14.77 5.09
N LEU A 42 -8.20 -15.71 6.04
CA LEU A 42 -7.30 -16.86 6.08
C LEU A 42 -7.29 -17.69 4.78
N PRO A 43 -8.45 -18.03 4.17
CA PRO A 43 -8.45 -18.77 2.92
C PRO A 43 -7.87 -17.94 1.76
N PHE A 44 -8.03 -16.62 1.79
CA PHE A 44 -7.41 -15.70 0.84
C PHE A 44 -5.88 -15.77 0.91
N GLY A 45 -5.32 -15.68 2.13
CA GLY A 45 -3.88 -15.80 2.35
C GLY A 45 -3.33 -17.13 1.86
N ASN A 46 -4.06 -18.23 2.08
CA ASN A 46 -3.69 -19.59 1.67
C ASN A 46 -3.61 -19.75 0.15
N ALA A 47 -4.46 -19.07 -0.60
CA ALA A 47 -4.47 -19.10 -2.06
C ALA A 47 -3.36 -18.23 -2.71
N LEU A 48 -2.65 -17.41 -1.94
CA LEU A 48 -1.47 -16.67 -2.44
C LEU A 48 -0.22 -17.54 -2.51
N THR A 49 0.66 -17.23 -3.48
CA THR A 49 2.00 -17.84 -3.54
C THR A 49 2.82 -17.46 -2.31
N LYS A 50 3.74 -18.34 -1.90
CA LYS A 50 4.64 -18.07 -0.75
C LYS A 50 5.39 -16.75 -0.92
N PHE A 51 5.84 -16.45 -2.13
CA PHE A 51 6.53 -15.20 -2.44
C PHE A 51 5.64 -13.98 -2.19
N ARG A 52 4.41 -13.98 -2.71
CA ARG A 52 3.46 -12.87 -2.52
C ARG A 52 3.03 -12.72 -1.06
N ARG A 53 2.80 -13.83 -0.37
CA ARG A 53 2.50 -13.83 1.06
C ARG A 53 3.62 -13.20 1.87
N ASN A 54 4.87 -13.59 1.62
CA ASN A 54 6.04 -13.02 2.29
C ASN A 54 6.21 -11.52 1.96
N GLN A 55 5.99 -11.11 0.71
CA GLN A 55 6.03 -9.70 0.32
C GLN A 55 4.94 -8.85 1.01
N ALA A 56 3.79 -9.45 1.27
CA ALA A 56 2.68 -8.81 1.96
C ALA A 56 2.85 -8.77 3.48
N GLU A 57 3.59 -9.71 4.07
CA GLU A 57 3.82 -9.77 5.53
C GLU A 57 5.10 -9.04 5.98
N VAL A 58 6.13 -9.00 5.14
CA VAL A 58 7.46 -8.45 5.52
C VAL A 58 7.91 -7.33 4.56
N GLY A 59 7.29 -7.24 3.39
CA GLY A 59 7.70 -6.29 2.36
C GLY A 59 7.22 -4.86 2.58
N SER A 60 7.43 -4.04 1.56
CA SER A 60 7.03 -2.62 1.58
C SER A 60 5.52 -2.43 1.71
N ALA A 61 4.72 -3.34 1.14
CA ALA A 61 3.27 -3.33 1.24
C ALA A 61 2.80 -3.39 2.71
N HIS A 62 3.42 -4.27 3.52
CA HIS A 62 3.15 -4.36 4.95
C HIS A 62 3.41 -3.03 5.66
N ARG A 63 4.60 -2.46 5.44
CA ARG A 63 4.99 -1.18 6.07
C ARG A 63 4.04 -0.04 5.72
N ILE A 64 3.59 0.02 4.47
CA ILE A 64 2.65 1.04 4.02
C ILE A 64 1.29 0.82 4.66
N ALA A 65 0.78 -0.41 4.66
CA ALA A 65 -0.50 -0.75 5.28
C ALA A 65 -0.50 -0.44 6.78
N ARG A 66 0.57 -0.77 7.50
CA ARG A 66 0.73 -0.46 8.93
C ARG A 66 0.76 1.04 9.21
N LYS A 67 1.54 1.80 8.43
CA LYS A 67 1.59 3.26 8.54
C LYS A 67 0.24 3.92 8.28
N LEU A 68 -0.49 3.45 7.26
CA LEU A 68 -1.83 3.93 6.97
C LEU A 68 -2.80 3.54 8.09
N GLY A 69 -2.71 2.31 8.60
CA GLY A 69 -3.49 1.85 9.73
C GLY A 69 -3.33 2.75 10.95
N MET A 70 -2.08 3.01 11.36
CA MET A 70 -1.78 3.88 12.50
C MET A 70 -2.20 5.34 12.27
N LEU A 71 -1.98 5.87 11.06
CA LEU A 71 -2.29 7.27 10.76
C LEU A 71 -3.80 7.55 10.79
N PHE A 72 -4.62 6.56 10.41
CA PHE A 72 -6.06 6.71 10.26
C PHE A 72 -6.87 5.96 11.32
N GLU A 73 -6.23 5.37 12.32
CA GLU A 73 -6.89 4.57 13.36
C GLU A 73 -7.97 5.36 14.10
N ASP A 74 -7.70 6.64 14.40
CA ASP A 74 -8.62 7.52 15.11
C ASP A 74 -9.73 8.12 14.22
N ILE A 75 -9.54 8.10 12.89
CA ILE A 75 -10.43 8.73 11.91
C ILE A 75 -11.42 7.73 11.33
N VAL A 76 -10.98 6.49 11.14
CA VAL A 76 -11.76 5.45 10.46
C VAL A 76 -12.82 4.90 11.42
N PRO A 77 -14.11 4.88 11.02
CA PRO A 77 -15.15 4.30 11.85
C PRO A 77 -14.98 2.78 11.97
N GLN A 78 -15.29 2.25 13.15
CA GLN A 78 -15.33 0.81 13.38
C GLN A 78 -16.44 0.18 12.54
N THR A 79 -16.05 -0.63 11.55
CA THR A 79 -16.96 -1.22 10.55
C THR A 79 -16.70 -2.72 10.37
N PRO A 80 -16.87 -3.53 11.44
CA PRO A 80 -16.51 -4.95 11.42
C PRO A 80 -17.30 -5.76 10.39
N GLU A 81 -18.59 -5.45 10.19
CA GLU A 81 -19.44 -6.16 9.21
C GLU A 81 -19.00 -5.89 7.76
N LEU A 82 -18.57 -4.65 7.46
CA LEU A 82 -18.08 -4.28 6.13
C LEU A 82 -16.76 -4.98 5.83
N ILE A 83 -15.83 -4.99 6.79
CA ILE A 83 -14.56 -5.70 6.69
C ILE A 83 -14.80 -7.19 6.47
N LYS A 84 -15.74 -7.78 7.21
CA LYS A 84 -16.14 -9.18 7.05
C LYS A 84 -16.67 -9.47 5.66
N ALA A 85 -17.66 -8.70 5.20
CA ALA A 85 -18.25 -8.87 3.87
C ALA A 85 -17.20 -8.69 2.76
N TYR A 86 -16.28 -7.74 2.92
CA TYR A 86 -15.18 -7.52 1.99
C TYR A 86 -14.23 -8.72 1.94
N GLY A 87 -13.83 -9.28 3.08
CA GLY A 87 -12.98 -10.47 3.16
C GLY A 87 -13.61 -11.71 2.55
N ILE A 88 -14.90 -11.94 2.82
CA ILE A 88 -15.68 -13.03 2.21
C ILE A 88 -15.67 -12.88 0.68
N ARG A 89 -16.01 -11.69 0.18
CA ARG A 89 -16.07 -11.44 -1.27
C ARG A 89 -14.70 -11.58 -1.93
N ALA A 90 -13.64 -11.05 -1.31
CA ALA A 90 -12.29 -11.19 -1.83
C ALA A 90 -11.86 -12.67 -1.91
N THR A 91 -12.21 -13.45 -0.89
CA THR A 91 -11.94 -14.90 -0.85
C THR A 91 -12.70 -15.66 -1.94
N GLU A 92 -13.98 -15.34 -2.16
CA GLU A 92 -14.79 -15.94 -3.24
C GLU A 92 -14.16 -15.68 -4.62
N ILE A 93 -13.74 -14.45 -4.88
CA ILE A 93 -13.10 -14.07 -6.14
C ILE A 93 -11.82 -14.87 -6.36
N ILE A 94 -10.98 -15.00 -5.32
CA ILE A 94 -9.74 -15.77 -5.44
C ILE A 94 -10.02 -17.26 -5.66
N LYS A 95 -10.96 -17.86 -4.93
CA LYS A 95 -11.31 -19.27 -5.11
C LYS A 95 -11.78 -19.55 -6.53
N PHE A 96 -12.65 -18.68 -7.06
CA PHE A 96 -13.10 -18.77 -8.45
C PHE A 96 -11.94 -18.71 -9.44
N HIS A 97 -10.96 -17.83 -9.23
CA HIS A 97 -9.78 -17.75 -10.08
C HIS A 97 -8.84 -18.96 -9.94
N ASP A 98 -8.64 -19.48 -8.74
CA ASP A 98 -7.81 -20.67 -8.47
C ASP A 98 -8.40 -21.91 -9.16
N GLU A 99 -9.73 -22.07 -9.09
CA GLU A 99 -10.46 -23.14 -9.78
C GLU A 99 -10.35 -23.05 -11.32
N GLN A 100 -10.37 -21.85 -11.89
CA GLN A 100 -10.40 -21.66 -13.35
C GLN A 100 -9.03 -21.56 -14.02
N LEU A 101 -8.02 -20.96 -13.38
CA LEU A 101 -6.74 -20.65 -14.03
C LEU A 101 -5.59 -21.58 -13.63
N SER A 102 -5.51 -22.03 -12.37
CA SER A 102 -4.48 -22.97 -11.94
C SER A 102 -4.80 -23.54 -10.55
N PRO A 103 -4.91 -24.87 -10.38
CA PRO A 103 -5.35 -25.48 -9.11
C PRO A 103 -4.33 -25.40 -7.95
N LYS A 104 -3.19 -24.69 -8.11
CA LYS A 104 -2.19 -24.53 -7.05
C LYS A 104 -1.53 -23.14 -7.07
N PRO A 105 -1.36 -22.51 -5.89
CA PRO A 105 -0.55 -21.30 -5.76
C PRO A 105 0.90 -21.58 -6.13
N GLY A 106 1.40 -20.86 -7.13
CA GLY A 106 2.73 -21.07 -7.73
C GLY A 106 2.66 -21.75 -9.10
N GLY A 107 1.47 -22.09 -9.59
CA GLY A 107 1.31 -22.65 -10.92
C GLY A 107 1.91 -24.05 -11.08
N ARG A 108 2.14 -24.43 -12.33
CA ARG A 108 2.75 -25.69 -12.75
C ARG A 108 4.29 -25.51 -12.83
N PRO A 109 5.07 -26.59 -12.65
CA PRO A 109 6.53 -26.51 -12.69
C PRO A 109 7.12 -26.13 -14.07
N ASP A 110 6.30 -26.10 -15.11
CA ASP A 110 6.63 -25.66 -16.47
C ASP A 110 6.78 -24.13 -16.61
N TYR A 111 6.33 -23.33 -15.63
CA TYR A 111 6.51 -21.87 -15.62
C TYR A 111 7.95 -21.41 -15.31
N GLY A 112 8.87 -22.33 -15.05
CA GLY A 112 10.30 -22.05 -14.91
C GLY A 112 10.61 -21.01 -13.82
N PRO A 113 11.52 -20.04 -14.04
CA PRO A 113 11.94 -19.07 -13.02
C PRO A 113 10.82 -18.09 -12.59
N PHE A 114 9.70 -18.02 -13.32
CA PHE A 114 8.59 -17.11 -13.03
C PHE A 114 7.49 -17.74 -12.16
N THR A 115 7.58 -19.03 -11.87
CA THR A 115 6.69 -19.80 -10.97
C THR A 115 6.24 -19.02 -9.71
N PRO A 116 7.12 -18.29 -8.98
CA PRO A 116 6.70 -17.55 -7.77
C PRO A 116 5.76 -16.36 -8.03
N TYR A 117 5.74 -15.83 -9.25
CA TYR A 117 4.98 -14.66 -9.68
C TYR A 117 3.66 -15.02 -10.39
N VAL A 118 3.47 -16.30 -10.74
CA VAL A 118 2.25 -16.79 -11.41
C VAL A 118 1.11 -16.96 -10.39
N GLY A 119 -0.07 -16.43 -10.70
CA GLY A 119 -1.29 -16.54 -9.89
C GLY A 119 -1.94 -15.20 -9.59
N VAL A 120 -2.94 -15.20 -8.70
CA VAL A 120 -3.68 -14.00 -8.27
C VAL A 120 -2.80 -13.07 -7.43
N ASP A 121 -2.82 -11.77 -7.72
CA ASP A 121 -2.10 -10.77 -6.92
C ASP A 121 -3.00 -10.17 -5.85
N GLY A 122 -2.86 -10.69 -4.64
CA GLY A 122 -3.54 -10.19 -3.44
C GLY A 122 -2.58 -9.62 -2.39
N THR A 123 -1.39 -9.17 -2.82
CA THR A 123 -0.35 -8.70 -1.89
C THR A 123 -0.82 -7.53 -1.02
N SER A 124 -1.50 -6.55 -1.63
CA SER A 124 -1.95 -5.33 -0.95
C SER A 124 -3.06 -5.58 0.07
N ILE A 125 -4.05 -6.40 -0.27
CA ILE A 125 -5.16 -6.76 0.62
C ILE A 125 -4.71 -7.70 1.75
N TRP A 126 -3.79 -8.65 1.49
CA TRP A 126 -3.21 -9.48 2.56
C TRP A 126 -2.32 -8.67 3.51
N ALA A 127 -1.56 -7.71 2.97
CA ALA A 127 -0.79 -6.78 3.79
C ALA A 127 -1.69 -5.94 4.69
N ALA A 128 -2.81 -5.44 4.17
CA ALA A 128 -3.81 -4.72 4.96
C ALA A 128 -4.41 -5.59 6.07
N ALA A 129 -4.81 -6.83 5.72
CA ALA A 129 -5.41 -7.78 6.65
C ALA A 129 -4.49 -8.18 7.82
N THR A 130 -3.18 -8.25 7.58
CA THR A 130 -2.15 -8.59 8.59
C THR A 130 -1.59 -7.37 9.34
N SER A 131 -2.09 -6.16 9.06
CA SER A 131 -1.61 -4.91 9.65
C SER A 131 -2.55 -4.34 10.71
N SER A 132 -3.80 -4.04 10.33
CA SER A 132 -4.85 -3.55 11.23
C SER A 132 -6.21 -3.49 10.52
N GLY A 133 -7.31 -3.45 11.30
CA GLY A 133 -8.66 -3.25 10.74
C GLY A 133 -8.79 -1.91 9.99
N ALA A 134 -8.18 -0.85 10.52
CA ALA A 134 -8.13 0.46 9.86
C ALA A 134 -7.40 0.40 8.50
N ALA A 135 -6.33 -0.40 8.39
CA ALA A 135 -5.63 -0.59 7.12
C ALA A 135 -6.51 -1.26 6.05
N ILE A 136 -7.35 -2.22 6.44
CA ILE A 136 -8.32 -2.87 5.53
C ILE A 136 -9.37 -1.86 5.04
N ALA A 137 -9.91 -1.05 5.94
CA ALA A 137 -10.88 -0.01 5.58
C ALA A 137 -10.26 1.03 4.62
N MET A 138 -9.02 1.44 4.87
CA MET A 138 -8.29 2.34 3.98
C MET A 138 -7.99 1.71 2.62
N HIS A 139 -7.68 0.41 2.58
CA HIS A 139 -7.52 -0.32 1.33
C HIS A 139 -8.82 -0.34 0.52
N LEU A 140 -9.96 -0.62 1.16
CA LEU A 140 -11.28 -0.58 0.52
C LEU A 140 -11.61 0.83 0.00
N LEU A 141 -11.34 1.87 0.79
CA LEU A 141 -11.51 3.26 0.37
C LEU A 141 -10.65 3.56 -0.87
N ALA A 142 -9.39 3.15 -0.88
CA ALA A 142 -8.52 3.32 -2.03
C ALA A 142 -9.07 2.61 -3.28
N CYS A 143 -9.63 1.41 -3.14
CA CYS A 143 -10.31 0.71 -4.23
C CYS A 143 -11.54 1.47 -4.74
N LEU A 144 -12.37 2.00 -3.84
CA LEU A 144 -13.54 2.80 -4.21
C LEU A 144 -13.13 4.09 -4.95
N LEU A 145 -12.11 4.78 -4.44
CA LEU A 145 -11.56 5.97 -5.10
C LEU A 145 -11.01 5.62 -6.49
N ALA A 146 -10.25 4.52 -6.63
CA ALA A 146 -9.74 4.07 -7.91
C ALA A 146 -10.84 3.76 -8.93
N VAL A 147 -12.00 3.27 -8.49
CA VAL A 147 -13.16 3.04 -9.36
C VAL A 147 -13.84 4.36 -9.76
N THR A 148 -14.04 5.28 -8.81
CA THR A 148 -14.70 6.57 -9.10
C THR A 148 -13.87 7.47 -10.01
N PHE A 149 -12.55 7.46 -9.88
CA PHE A 149 -11.65 8.25 -10.70
C PHE A 149 -11.29 7.53 -12.00
N THR A 150 -12.12 7.71 -13.03
CA THR A 150 -11.81 7.23 -14.38
C THR A 150 -10.51 7.85 -14.89
N LYS A 151 -9.63 7.06 -15.54
CA LYS A 151 -8.25 7.43 -15.96
C LYS A 151 -8.12 8.79 -16.70
N LYS A 152 -9.18 9.29 -17.35
CA LYS A 152 -9.20 10.63 -17.97
C LYS A 152 -9.17 11.75 -16.94
N GLN A 153 -9.97 11.68 -15.88
CA GLN A 153 -10.16 12.76 -14.91
C GLN A 153 -8.91 13.01 -14.05
N LEU A 154 -8.20 11.95 -13.67
CA LEU A 154 -6.92 12.04 -12.94
C LEU A 154 -5.82 12.72 -13.76
N ARG A 155 -5.78 12.47 -15.08
CA ARG A 155 -4.75 13.04 -15.96
C ARG A 155 -4.93 14.54 -16.16
N TYR A 156 -6.17 15.04 -16.16
CA TYR A 156 -6.47 16.47 -16.22
C TYR A 156 -6.22 17.17 -14.88
N GLY A 157 -6.66 16.58 -13.75
CA GLY A 157 -6.42 17.15 -12.42
C GLY A 157 -4.93 17.22 -12.04
N TYR A 158 -4.15 16.20 -12.38
CA TYR A 158 -2.70 16.22 -12.14
C TYR A 158 -1.96 17.25 -13.01
N LYS A 159 -2.43 17.50 -14.25
CA LYS A 159 -1.88 18.56 -15.10
C LYS A 159 -2.20 19.96 -14.58
N SER A 160 -3.37 20.18 -13.98
CA SER A 160 -3.72 21.47 -13.40
C SER A 160 -3.05 21.73 -12.05
N LEU A 161 -2.68 20.67 -11.31
CA LEU A 161 -1.94 20.75 -10.03
C LEU A 161 -0.43 20.95 -10.18
N LYS A 162 0.13 20.95 -11.40
CA LYS A 162 1.51 21.37 -11.63
C LYS A 162 1.54 22.86 -11.99
N PRO A 163 1.76 23.78 -11.03
CA PRO A 163 2.23 25.11 -11.40
C PRO A 163 3.58 24.95 -12.11
N GLY A 164 3.73 25.63 -13.26
CA GLY A 164 4.76 25.37 -14.25
C GLY A 164 6.18 25.19 -13.67
N ARG A 165 6.64 23.93 -13.61
CA ARG A 165 8.09 23.67 -13.55
C ARG A 165 8.67 24.03 -14.91
N LYS A 166 9.19 25.25 -15.01
CA LYS A 166 9.98 25.70 -16.15
C LYS A 166 11.07 24.66 -16.42
N ARG A 167 11.08 24.24 -17.68
CA ARG A 167 11.96 23.31 -18.38
C ARG A 167 13.45 23.59 -18.08
N SER A 168 13.99 22.98 -17.04
CA SER A 168 15.44 22.80 -16.91
C SER A 168 15.83 21.60 -17.77
N ARG A 169 16.62 21.87 -18.81
CA ARG A 169 17.10 20.91 -19.78
C ARG A 169 18.07 19.95 -19.08
N ASN A 170 17.67 18.69 -18.92
CA ASN A 170 18.60 17.56 -18.88
C ASN A 170 17.88 16.33 -19.46
N PRO A 171 18.32 15.79 -20.61
CA PRO A 171 17.58 14.76 -21.34
C PRO A 171 17.62 13.35 -20.70
N ILE A 172 18.30 13.16 -19.56
CA ILE A 172 18.52 11.83 -18.97
C ILE A 172 17.39 11.39 -18.03
N LEU A 173 16.56 12.31 -17.53
CA LEU A 173 15.46 12.00 -16.60
C LEU A 173 14.08 11.83 -17.27
N ALA A 174 13.97 12.09 -18.58
CA ALA A 174 12.70 11.99 -19.30
C ALA A 174 12.29 10.53 -19.60
N THR A 175 13.22 9.58 -19.53
CA THR A 175 12.98 8.18 -19.91
C THR A 175 12.33 7.36 -18.79
N TYR A 176 12.41 7.79 -17.53
CA TYR A 176 11.94 6.99 -16.38
C TYR A 176 10.47 7.24 -15.99
N MET A 177 9.73 8.10 -16.70
CA MET A 177 8.33 8.40 -16.36
C MET A 177 7.31 7.91 -17.40
N VAL A 178 7.73 7.11 -18.38
CA VAL A 178 6.86 6.64 -19.49
C VAL A 178 6.64 5.11 -19.48
N LEU A 179 7.18 4.36 -18.52
CA LEU A 179 6.93 2.92 -18.42
C LEU A 179 6.18 2.60 -17.13
N GLU A 180 4.85 2.68 -17.20
CA GLU A 180 3.90 1.59 -16.92
C GLU A 180 2.45 2.13 -16.91
N PRO A 181 1.47 1.43 -17.52
CA PRO A 181 1.49 0.59 -18.72
C PRO A 181 1.13 1.37 -20.01
#